data_AF-A0A5K1FF67-F1
#
_entry.id   AF-A0A5K1FF67-F1
#
_cell.length_a   1.000
_cell.length_b   1.000
_cell.length_c   1.000
_cell.angle_alpha   90.00
_cell.angle_beta   90.00
_cell.angle_gamma   90.00
#
_symmetry.space_group_name_H-M   'P 1'
#
loop_
_entity.id
_entity.type
_entity.pdbx_description
1 polymer ?
#
loop_
_entity_poly.entity_id
_entity_poly.type
_entity_poly.pdbx_seq_one_letter_code
_entity_poly.pdbx_strand_id
1 'polypeptide(L)'
;EAKEREKIMNNEKCIMPVAFVSFRSRWGAAVCAQTQQTRNPTVWLTEWAPEPRDVYWNNLPIPYVSLAIRKLIVAVAFFFLTFFFMIPIAFVQSLANIEGIEKAAPFLKAIIE
;
A
#
# COMPACT_ATOMS: atom_id res chain seq x y z
N GLU A 1 -29.20 -12.35 -4.54
CA GLU A 1 -28.20 -13.17 -3.82
C GLU A 1 -28.09 -14.61 -4.32
N ALA A 2 -29.15 -15.44 -4.28
CA ALA A 2 -29.06 -16.85 -4.70
C ALA A 2 -28.54 -17.06 -6.13
N LYS A 3 -29.06 -16.28 -7.10
CA LYS A 3 -28.59 -16.31 -8.51
C LYS A 3 -27.13 -15.90 -8.68
N GLU A 4 -26.63 -14.98 -7.85
CA GLU A 4 -25.23 -14.56 -7.88
C GLU A 4 -24.32 -15.63 -7.29
N ARG A 5 -24.75 -16.27 -6.19
CA ARG A 5 -24.00 -17.39 -5.59
C ARG A 5 -23.88 -18.56 -6.54
N GLU A 6 -24.96 -18.95 -7.22
CA GLU A 6 -24.91 -19.99 -8.26
C GLU A 6 -23.96 -19.63 -9.40
N LYS A 7 -23.98 -18.37 -9.84
CA LYS A 7 -23.05 -17.88 -10.87
C LYS A 7 -21.59 -17.94 -10.42
N ILE A 8 -21.30 -17.62 -9.17
CA ILE A 8 -19.93 -17.69 -8.61
C ILE A 8 -19.48 -19.14 -8.47
N MET A 9 -20.34 -20.02 -7.96
CA MET A 9 -20.04 -21.44 -7.78
C MET A 9 -19.81 -22.17 -9.12
N ASN A 10 -20.50 -21.76 -10.18
CA ASN A 10 -20.38 -22.36 -11.51
C ASN A 10 -19.24 -21.78 -12.36
N ASN A 11 -18.57 -20.70 -11.91
CA ASN A 11 -17.48 -20.07 -12.64
C ASN A 11 -16.12 -20.36 -11.98
N GLU A 12 -15.34 -21.25 -12.58
CA GLU A 12 -13.97 -21.56 -12.14
C GLU A 12 -13.05 -20.33 -12.14
N LYS A 13 -13.31 -19.35 -13.02
CA LYS A 13 -12.56 -18.08 -13.08
C LYS A 13 -12.70 -17.20 -11.83
N CYS A 14 -13.73 -17.43 -11.02
CA CYS A 14 -13.95 -16.71 -9.78
C CYS A 14 -13.14 -17.28 -8.60
N ILE A 15 -12.50 -18.45 -8.78
CA ILE A 15 -11.69 -19.09 -7.76
C ILE A 15 -10.29 -18.46 -7.78
N MET A 16 -9.93 -17.81 -6.68
CA MET A 16 -8.61 -17.23 -6.49
C MET A 16 -7.65 -18.26 -5.91
N PRO A 17 -6.34 -18.24 -6.25
CA PRO A 17 -5.33 -19.14 -5.71
C PRO A 17 -4.89 -18.73 -4.29
N VAL A 18 -5.85 -18.47 -3.40
CA VAL A 18 -5.65 -18.07 -2.00
C VAL A 18 -6.69 -18.78 -1.15
N ALA A 19 -6.30 -19.24 0.04
CA ALA A 19 -7.20 -19.92 0.96
C ALA A 19 -6.89 -19.55 2.41
N PHE A 20 -7.93 -19.60 3.25
CA PHE A 20 -7.78 -19.56 4.69
C PHE A 20 -7.71 -20.99 5.23
N VAL A 21 -6.63 -21.31 5.94
CA VAL A 21 -6.40 -22.62 6.53
C VAL A 21 -6.58 -22.52 8.04
N SER A 22 -7.35 -23.45 8.63
CA SER A 22 -7.57 -23.51 10.07
C SER A 22 -6.95 -24.78 10.66
N PHE A 23 -6.44 -24.66 11.88
CA PHE A 23 -5.79 -25.75 12.60
C PHE A 23 -6.53 -26.02 13.92
N ARG A 24 -6.46 -27.27 14.40
CA ARG A 24 -7.04 -27.65 15.70
C ARG A 24 -6.32 -27.01 16.88
N SER A 25 -5.04 -26.70 16.74
CA SER A 25 -4.22 -26.08 17.77
C SER A 25 -3.57 -24.80 17.25
N ARG A 26 -3.42 -23.82 18.16
CA ARG A 26 -2.72 -22.55 17.88
C ARG A 26 -1.26 -22.78 17.53
N TRP A 27 -0.63 -23.75 18.19
CA TRP A 27 0.75 -24.13 17.93
C TRP A 27 0.93 -24.64 16.49
N GLY A 28 0.01 -25.48 15.98
CA GLY A 28 0.06 -25.96 14.60
C GLY A 28 -0.05 -24.83 13.57
N ALA A 29 -0.95 -23.86 13.83
CA ALA A 29 -1.06 -22.66 13.00
C ALA A 29 0.23 -21.82 13.04
N ALA A 30 0.84 -21.66 14.21
CA ALA A 30 2.07 -20.91 14.38
C ALA A 30 3.25 -21.53 13.63
N VAL A 31 3.40 -22.85 13.72
CA VAL A 31 4.44 -23.57 12.98
C VAL A 31 4.22 -23.43 11.47
N CYS A 32 2.97 -23.57 10.99
CA CYS A 32 2.68 -23.44 9.57
C CYS A 32 3.02 -22.04 9.04
N ALA A 33 2.60 -20.97 9.74
CA ALA A 33 2.81 -19.59 9.32
C ALA A 33 4.28 -19.12 9.37
N GLN A 34 5.15 -19.84 10.07
CA GLN A 34 6.58 -19.48 10.22
C GLN A 34 7.52 -20.35 9.38
N THR A 35 7.03 -21.42 8.76
CA THR A 35 7.87 -22.39 8.05
C THR A 35 7.66 -22.33 6.54
N GLN A 36 8.76 -22.51 5.80
CA GLN A 36 8.72 -22.61 4.36
C GLN A 36 8.15 -23.97 3.95
N GLN A 37 6.98 -23.98 3.31
CA GLN A 37 6.24 -25.22 3.00
C GLN A 37 6.79 -25.98 1.79
N THR A 38 7.44 -25.28 0.85
CA THR A 38 7.94 -25.88 -0.40
C THR A 38 9.31 -25.33 -0.78
N ARG A 39 10.04 -26.04 -1.64
CA ARG A 39 11.36 -25.62 -2.13
C ARG A 39 11.34 -24.26 -2.83
N ASN A 40 10.24 -23.94 -3.52
CA ASN A 40 10.08 -22.66 -4.19
C ASN A 40 9.54 -21.59 -3.20
N PRO A 41 10.30 -20.53 -2.88
CA PRO A 41 9.86 -19.51 -1.91
C PRO A 41 8.68 -18.64 -2.38
N THR A 42 8.28 -18.74 -3.65
CA THR A 42 7.17 -17.93 -4.22
C THR A 42 5.83 -18.66 -4.27
N VAL A 43 5.79 -19.92 -3.85
CA VAL A 43 4.59 -20.77 -3.87
C VAL A 43 4.30 -21.22 -2.44
N TRP A 44 3.02 -21.37 -2.09
CA TRP A 44 2.59 -21.72 -0.72
C TRP A 44 3.13 -20.76 0.34
N LEU A 45 3.08 -19.46 0.02
CA LEU A 45 3.36 -18.39 0.96
C LEU A 45 2.29 -18.43 2.06
N THR A 46 2.73 -18.53 3.31
CA THR A 46 1.87 -18.56 4.48
C THR A 46 2.09 -17.31 5.30
N GLU A 47 0.99 -16.70 5.73
CA GLU A 47 1.00 -15.52 6.58
C GLU A 47 -0.07 -15.69 7.65
N TRP A 48 0.10 -14.95 8.75
CA TRP A 48 -0.92 -14.90 9.80
C TRP A 48 -2.17 -14.24 9.25
N ALA A 49 -3.28 -14.99 9.22
CA ALA A 49 -4.55 -14.45 8.78
C ALA A 49 -5.00 -13.33 9.75
N PRO A 50 -5.37 -12.14 9.25
CA PRO A 50 -5.92 -11.08 10.07
C PRO A 50 -7.31 -11.45 10.58
N GLU A 51 -7.85 -10.65 11.50
CA GLU A 51 -9.24 -10.79 11.93
C GLU A 51 -10.17 -10.66 10.72
N PRO A 52 -11.28 -11.43 10.62
CA PRO A 52 -12.18 -11.38 9.46
C PRO A 52 -12.70 -9.97 9.09
N ARG A 53 -12.73 -9.05 10.05
CA ARG A 53 -13.13 -7.65 9.87
C ARG A 53 -12.04 -6.78 9.25
N ASP A 54 -10.78 -7.14 9.46
CA ASP A 54 -9.60 -6.44 8.97
C ASP A 54 -9.14 -6.97 7.59
N VAL A 55 -9.78 -8.03 7.09
CA VAL A 55 -9.53 -8.55 5.75
C VAL A 55 -10.05 -7.56 4.70
N TYR A 56 -9.14 -6.97 3.92
CA TYR A 56 -9.51 -6.18 2.75
C TYR A 56 -9.70 -7.08 1.51
N TRP A 57 -10.93 -7.59 1.35
CA TRP A 57 -11.29 -8.59 0.34
C TRP A 57 -10.93 -8.22 -1.10
N ASN A 58 -11.00 -6.93 -1.44
CA ASN A 58 -10.70 -6.44 -2.80
C ASN A 58 -9.23 -6.63 -3.21
N ASN A 59 -8.29 -6.80 -2.26
CA ASN A 59 -6.86 -7.02 -2.57
C ASN A 59 -6.46 -8.50 -2.65
N LEU A 60 -7.29 -9.43 -2.18
CA LEU A 60 -7.03 -10.87 -2.27
C LEU A 60 -6.82 -11.43 -3.70
N PRO A 61 -7.50 -10.95 -4.76
CA PRO A 61 -7.31 -11.49 -6.11
C PRO A 61 -5.98 -11.11 -6.76
N ILE A 62 -5.14 -10.28 -6.11
CA ILE A 62 -3.93 -9.75 -6.72
C ILE A 62 -2.83 -10.83 -6.74
N PRO A 63 -2.31 -11.23 -7.91
CA PRO A 63 -1.28 -12.25 -7.99
C PRO A 63 0.05 -11.73 -7.42
N TYR A 64 0.78 -12.60 -6.72
CA TYR A 64 2.01 -12.26 -5.99
C TYR A 64 3.05 -11.53 -6.85
N VAL A 65 3.27 -11.97 -8.09
CA VAL A 65 4.23 -11.35 -9.02
C VAL A 65 3.88 -9.90 -9.31
N SER A 66 2.59 -9.56 -9.40
CA SER A 66 2.15 -8.19 -9.67
C SER A 66 2.35 -7.24 -8.48
N LEU A 67 2.51 -7.78 -7.27
CA LEU A 67 2.78 -6.97 -6.07
C LEU A 67 4.11 -6.24 -6.17
N ALA A 68 5.16 -6.91 -6.69
CA ALA A 68 6.47 -6.30 -6.85
C ALA A 68 6.43 -5.10 -7.82
N ILE A 69 5.74 -5.27 -8.96
CA ILE A 69 5.58 -4.21 -9.96
C ILE A 69 4.79 -3.04 -9.38
N ARG A 70 3.67 -3.31 -8.68
CA ARG A 70 2.87 -2.27 -8.02
C ARG A 70 3.67 -1.51 -6.97
N LYS A 71 4.48 -2.21 -6.16
CA LYS A 71 5.38 -1.58 -5.18
C LYS A 71 6.39 -0.65 -5.86
N LEU A 72 6.97 -1.07 -6.99
CA LEU A 72 7.88 -0.23 -7.76
C LEU A 72 7.19 1.03 -8.31
N ILE A 73 6.00 0.89 -8.90
CA ILE A 73 5.22 2.03 -9.41
C ILE A 73 4.89 3.02 -8.29
N VAL A 74 4.44 2.52 -7.13
CA VAL A 74 4.13 3.37 -5.97
C VAL A 74 5.39 4.08 -5.45
N ALA A 75 6.53 3.40 -5.40
CA ALA A 75 7.79 4.02 -4.99
C ALA A 75 8.21 5.17 -5.93
N VAL A 76 8.10 4.97 -7.25
CA VAL A 76 8.39 6.00 -8.25
C VAL A 76 7.40 7.17 -8.14
N ALA A 77 6.10 6.89 -8.01
CA ALA A 77 5.09 7.92 -7.82
C ALA A 77 5.33 8.73 -6.52
N PHE A 78 5.72 8.05 -5.44
CA PHE A 78 6.05 8.69 -4.18
C PHE A 78 7.28 9.60 -4.29
N PHE A 79 8.31 9.18 -5.02
CA PHE A 79 9.47 10.02 -5.31
C PHE A 79 9.09 11.33 -6.03
N PHE A 80 8.24 11.25 -7.05
CA PHE A 80 7.78 12.46 -7.74
C PHE A 80 6.91 13.33 -6.83
N LEU A 81 6.04 12.71 -6.02
CA LEU A 81 5.23 13.44 -5.05
C LEU A 81 6.10 14.24 -4.08
N THR A 82 7.15 13.63 -3.49
CA THR A 82 8.06 14.34 -2.58
C THR A 82 8.88 15.41 -3.30
N PHE A 83 9.34 15.14 -4.52
CA PHE A 83 10.07 16.12 -5.33
C PHE A 83 9.21 17.36 -5.65
N PHE A 84 8.01 17.18 -6.16
CA PHE A 84 7.11 18.30 -6.49
C PHE A 84 6.63 19.04 -5.24
N PHE A 85 6.50 18.35 -4.11
CA PHE A 85 6.13 18.97 -2.85
C PHE A 85 7.22 19.89 -2.29
N MET A 86 8.45 19.88 -2.82
CA MET A 86 9.46 20.89 -2.48
C MET A 86 9.06 22.30 -2.93
N ILE A 87 8.27 22.45 -4.00
CA ILE A 87 7.85 23.75 -4.52
C ILE A 87 6.98 24.52 -3.51
N PRO A 88 5.86 23.96 -2.98
CA PRO A 88 5.07 24.66 -1.97
C PRO A 88 5.84 24.85 -0.66
N ILE A 89 6.74 23.92 -0.29
CA ILE A 89 7.60 24.10 0.89
C ILE A 89 8.49 25.34 0.72
N ALA A 90 9.17 25.46 -0.42
CA ALA A 90 10.02 26.62 -0.70
C ALA A 90 9.21 27.93 -0.75
N PHE A 91 7.99 27.90 -1.27
CA PHE A 91 7.09 29.06 -1.28
C PHE A 91 6.66 29.49 0.12
N VAL A 92 6.29 28.55 0.99
CA VAL A 92 5.95 28.87 2.39
C VAL A 92 7.18 29.37 3.15
N GLN A 93 8.34 28.77 2.91
CA GLN A 93 9.61 29.17 3.54
C GLN A 93 10.06 30.56 3.09
N SER A 94 9.86 30.93 1.81
CA SER A 94 10.22 32.27 1.35
C SER A 94 9.34 33.33 2.01
N LEU A 95 8.03 33.09 2.15
CA LEU A 95 7.10 33.97 2.87
C LEU A 95 7.44 34.12 4.36
N ALA A 96 7.97 33.07 4.99
CA ALA A 96 8.36 33.11 6.40
C ALA A 96 9.67 33.90 6.65
N ASN A 97 10.50 34.12 5.62
CA ASN A 97 11.77 34.83 5.75
C ASN A 97 11.65 36.30 5.30
N ILE A 98 11.19 37.16 6.21
CA ILE A 98 10.93 38.59 5.97
C ILE A 98 12.20 39.34 5.53
N GLU A 99 13.35 39.06 6.16
CA GLU A 99 14.64 39.69 5.79
C GLU A 99 15.07 39.33 4.36
N GLY A 100 14.81 38.09 3.94
CA GLY A 100 15.08 37.62 2.57
C GLY A 100 14.20 38.31 1.53
N ILE A 101 12.92 38.56 1.86
CA ILE A 101 11.97 39.28 1.01
C ILE A 101 12.35 40.76 0.90
N GLU A 102 12.72 41.40 2.01
CA GLU A 102 13.08 42.82 2.05
C GLU A 102 14.31 43.13 1.18
N LYS A 103 15.26 42.19 1.11
CA LYS A 103 16.45 42.28 0.26
C LYS A 103 16.16 42.00 -1.22
N ALA A 104 15.24 41.08 -1.51
CA ALA A 104 14.88 40.70 -2.89
C ALA A 104 13.85 41.65 -3.53
N ALA A 105 13.00 42.28 -2.73
CA ALA A 105 11.90 43.15 -3.15
C ALA A 105 11.83 44.39 -2.24
N PRO A 106 12.75 45.36 -2.38
CA PRO A 106 12.84 46.53 -1.51
C PRO A 106 11.61 47.46 -1.56
N PHE A 107 10.73 47.31 -2.55
CA PHE A 107 9.45 48.03 -2.62
C PHE A 107 8.44 47.59 -1.54
N LEU A 108 8.64 46.42 -0.91
CA LEU A 108 7.79 45.93 0.19
C LEU A 108 8.16 46.50 1.56
N LYS A 109 9.33 47.16 1.71
CA LYS A 109 9.71 47.85 2.97
C LYS A 109 8.59 48.78 3.46
N ALA A 110 8.00 49.55 2.55
CA ALA A 110 6.96 50.54 2.86
C ALA A 110 5.60 49.96 3.30
N ILE A 111 5.41 48.63 3.22
CA ILE A 111 4.19 47.94 3.67
C ILE A 111 4.43 47.16 4.96
N ILE A 112 5.68 46.79 5.25
CA ILE A 112 6.09 45.95 6.39
C ILE A 112 6.50 46.81 7.60
N GLU A 113 7.06 48.00 7.37
CA GLU A 113 7.40 49.03 8.36
C GLU A 113 6.26 50.04 8.56
#